data_AF-A0A9Q4B7D6-F1
#
_entry.id   AF-A0A9Q4B7D6-F1
#
_cell.length_a   1.000
_cell.length_b   1.000
_cell.length_c   1.000
_cell.angle_alpha   90.00
_cell.angle_beta   90.00
_cell.angle_gamma   90.00
#
_symmetry.space_group_name_H-M   'P 1'
#
loop_
_entity.id
_entity.type
_entity.pdbx_description
1 polymer ?
#
loop_
_entity_poly.entity_id
_entity_poly.type
_entity_poly.pdbx_seq_one_letter_code
_entity_poly.pdbx_strand_id
1 'polypeptide(L)'
;MTITIFTGFIILACSLAWLFSSDLRLKAQDFFFVLILQSKKQFYSAREFAQQFNDAAAPKQLQSYWHLQQWWILVAGLSLFSSILIFAFTRPVTPTKIETDYLRSVDPQIYALLDGQILAPPPEVEQSLIEEAIISARHIEASQFSVQAKTFNSNIESLATSHLHGDLVSADRKWHKMNPRYKQRLLMVFKIMQQRYGYEMVLLEGYRSPERQNALAGNSHITRAKGFQSYHQFGLAADIAFKRNGKVVISERDPWAMQGYRLYGTVAESVGLTWGGRWTSIQDYGHSEYRMPGLKKTAAMAEQLTADSQLLANHLHDAFE
;
A
#
# COMPACT_ATOMS: atom_id res chain seq x y z
N MET A 1 -26.76 22.80 3.60
CA MET A 1 -28.16 22.96 4.06
C MET A 1 -28.44 24.39 4.53
N THR A 2 -27.67 24.95 5.47
CA THR A 2 -27.83 26.34 5.97
C THR A 2 -27.67 27.42 4.90
N ILE A 3 -26.67 27.32 4.04
CA ILE A 3 -26.45 28.29 2.94
C ILE A 3 -27.65 28.30 1.99
N THR A 4 -28.14 27.13 1.60
CA THR A 4 -29.28 26.96 0.70
C THR A 4 -30.57 27.59 1.26
N ILE A 5 -30.84 27.38 2.55
CA ILE A 5 -32.00 27.96 3.24
C ILE A 5 -31.87 29.48 3.33
N PHE A 6 -30.68 29.98 3.66
CA PHE A 6 -30.43 31.43 3.74
C PHE A 6 -30.59 32.13 2.39
N THR A 7 -30.04 31.55 1.31
CA THR A 7 -30.29 32.05 -0.05
C THR A 7 -31.76 32.00 -0.43
N GLY A 8 -32.48 30.95 -0.04
CA GLY A 8 -33.93 30.84 -0.30
C GLY A 8 -34.73 31.96 0.38
N PHE A 9 -34.39 32.30 1.62
CA PHE A 9 -35.04 33.38 2.36
C PHE A 9 -34.79 34.76 1.73
N ILE A 10 -33.55 35.03 1.30
CA ILE A 10 -33.21 36.30 0.63
C ILE A 10 -33.99 36.43 -0.68
N ILE A 11 -34.05 35.37 -1.49
CA ILE A 11 -34.78 35.38 -2.76
C ILE A 11 -36.28 35.63 -2.54
N LEU A 12 -36.86 35.01 -1.51
CA LEU A 12 -38.28 35.21 -1.14
C LEU A 12 -38.53 36.65 -0.67
N ALA A 13 -37.66 37.20 0.19
CA ALA A 13 -37.80 38.56 0.69
C ALA A 13 -37.68 39.61 -0.43
N CYS A 14 -36.72 39.44 -1.34
CA CYS A 14 -36.54 40.30 -2.49
C CYS A 14 -37.71 40.21 -3.48
N SER A 15 -38.27 39.02 -3.72
CA SER A 15 -39.42 38.85 -4.61
C SER A 15 -40.70 39.46 -4.05
N LEU A 16 -40.94 39.34 -2.74
CA LEU A 16 -42.03 40.03 -2.05
C LEU A 16 -41.86 41.55 -2.12
N ALA A 17 -40.66 42.08 -1.84
CA ALA A 17 -40.39 43.52 -1.94
C ALA A 17 -40.64 44.08 -3.37
N TRP A 18 -40.30 43.28 -4.39
CA TRP A 18 -40.58 43.60 -5.79
C TRP A 18 -42.08 43.61 -6.13
N LEU A 19 -42.85 42.65 -5.62
CA LEU A 19 -44.29 42.56 -5.88
C LEU A 19 -45.08 43.69 -5.19
N PHE A 20 -44.67 44.09 -3.98
CA PHE A 20 -45.39 45.09 -3.19
C PHE A 20 -45.03 46.54 -3.54
N SER A 21 -43.85 46.82 -4.10
CA SER A 21 -43.45 48.20 -4.45
C SER A 21 -43.59 48.47 -5.95
N SER A 22 -44.45 49.41 -6.32
CA SER A 22 -44.55 49.91 -7.71
C SER A 22 -43.31 50.72 -8.11
N ASP A 23 -42.77 51.53 -7.19
CA ASP A 23 -41.57 52.35 -7.45
C ASP A 23 -40.32 51.50 -7.66
N LEU A 24 -40.18 50.39 -6.92
CA LEU A 24 -39.06 49.47 -7.10
C LEU A 24 -39.11 48.79 -8.48
N ARG A 25 -40.31 48.45 -8.95
CA ARG A 25 -40.53 47.87 -10.29
C ARG A 25 -40.13 48.85 -11.39
N LEU A 26 -40.54 50.11 -11.29
CA LEU A 26 -40.21 51.14 -12.28
C LEU A 26 -38.70 51.41 -12.29
N LYS A 27 -38.08 51.64 -11.13
CA LYS A 27 -36.62 51.86 -11.03
C LYS A 27 -35.81 50.68 -11.57
N ALA A 28 -36.27 49.45 -11.31
CA ALA A 28 -35.59 48.28 -11.82
C ALA A 28 -35.78 48.11 -13.34
N GLN A 29 -36.98 48.38 -13.87
CA GLN A 29 -37.22 48.40 -15.32
C GLN A 29 -36.33 49.42 -16.02
N ASP A 30 -36.23 50.64 -15.49
CA ASP A 30 -35.34 51.68 -16.02
C ASP A 30 -33.87 51.27 -15.94
N PHE A 31 -33.46 50.69 -14.81
CA PHE A 31 -32.10 50.16 -14.63
C PHE A 31 -31.79 49.06 -15.65
N PHE A 32 -32.68 48.08 -15.82
CA PHE A 32 -32.50 47.01 -16.81
C PHE A 32 -32.55 47.55 -18.24
N PHE A 33 -33.39 48.54 -18.54
CA PHE A 33 -33.45 49.14 -19.87
C PHE A 33 -32.14 49.87 -20.22
N VAL A 34 -31.60 50.65 -19.28
CA VAL A 34 -30.29 51.30 -19.43
C VAL A 34 -29.18 50.26 -19.54
N LEU A 35 -29.18 49.21 -18.71
CA LEU A 35 -28.21 48.13 -18.74
C LEU A 35 -28.28 47.34 -20.05
N ILE A 36 -29.47 47.07 -20.59
CA ILE A 36 -29.68 46.40 -21.87
C ILE A 36 -29.22 47.29 -23.02
N LEU A 37 -29.49 48.60 -22.99
CA LEU A 37 -29.07 49.53 -24.04
C LEU A 37 -27.55 49.72 -24.04
N GLN A 38 -26.95 49.84 -22.85
CA GLN A 38 -25.51 49.96 -22.66
C GLN A 38 -24.79 48.66 -23.04
N SER A 39 -25.35 47.51 -22.67
CA SER A 39 -24.81 46.19 -23.05
C SER A 39 -24.96 45.91 -24.54
N LYS A 40 -26.03 46.38 -25.21
CA LYS A 40 -26.12 46.32 -26.68
C LYS A 40 -24.96 47.06 -27.34
N LYS A 41 -24.65 48.29 -26.91
CA LYS A 41 -23.50 49.05 -27.43
C LYS A 41 -22.18 48.33 -27.19
N GLN A 42 -21.98 47.79 -25.98
CA GLN A 42 -20.81 47.00 -25.63
C GLN A 42 -20.72 45.70 -26.44
N PHE A 43 -21.85 45.07 -26.74
CA PHE A 43 -21.92 43.86 -27.55
C PHE A 43 -21.58 44.13 -29.01
N TYR A 44 -22.06 45.24 -29.58
CA TYR A 44 -21.66 45.66 -30.92
C TYR A 44 -20.16 45.95 -30.99
N SER A 45 -19.60 46.69 -30.03
CA SER A 45 -18.14 46.90 -29.98
C SER A 45 -17.35 45.61 -29.75
N ALA A 46 -17.86 44.68 -28.94
CA ALA A 46 -17.23 43.39 -28.72
C ALA A 46 -17.29 42.51 -29.96
N ARG A 47 -18.38 42.57 -30.73
CA ARG A 47 -18.54 41.87 -32.00
C ARG A 47 -17.63 42.45 -33.08
N GLU A 48 -17.55 43.78 -33.21
CA GLU A 48 -16.60 44.42 -34.12
C GLU A 48 -15.16 44.11 -33.74
N PHE A 49 -14.83 44.16 -32.44
CA PHE A 49 -13.53 43.75 -31.94
C PHE A 49 -13.24 42.28 -32.27
N ALA A 50 -14.18 41.37 -32.06
CA ALA A 50 -14.01 39.96 -32.38
C ALA A 50 -13.81 39.71 -33.89
N GLN A 51 -14.50 40.48 -34.74
CA GLN A 51 -14.30 40.44 -36.19
C GLN A 51 -12.90 40.94 -36.57
N GLN A 52 -12.50 42.11 -36.07
CA GLN A 52 -11.16 42.66 -36.28
C GLN A 52 -10.05 41.73 -35.75
N PHE A 53 -10.29 41.10 -34.60
CA PHE A 53 -9.39 40.15 -33.97
C PHE A 53 -9.21 38.88 -34.79
N ASN A 54 -10.29 38.39 -35.41
CA ASN A 54 -10.27 37.26 -36.33
C ASN A 54 -9.58 37.61 -37.66
N ASP A 55 -9.87 38.78 -38.22
CA ASP A 55 -9.27 39.23 -39.47
C ASP A 55 -7.75 39.48 -39.34
N ALA A 56 -7.31 39.97 -38.17
CA ALA A 56 -5.90 40.14 -37.83
C ALA A 56 -5.09 38.83 -37.77
N ALA A 57 -5.76 37.67 -37.71
CA ALA A 57 -5.12 36.36 -37.78
C ALA A 57 -4.81 35.93 -39.24
N ALA A 58 -5.31 36.66 -40.25
CA ALA A 58 -5.05 36.34 -41.65
C ALA A 58 -3.58 36.65 -42.05
N PRO A 59 -2.90 35.76 -42.81
CA PRO A 59 -1.48 35.93 -43.17
C PRO A 59 -1.16 37.22 -43.94
N LYS A 60 -2.17 37.81 -44.59
CA LYS A 60 -2.01 39.01 -45.44
C LYS A 60 -1.97 40.33 -44.65
N GLN A 61 -2.23 40.32 -43.33
CA GLN A 61 -2.39 41.53 -42.52
C GLN A 61 -1.34 41.69 -41.39
N LEU A 62 -0.20 41.00 -41.51
CA LEU A 62 0.82 40.89 -40.46
C LEU A 62 1.38 42.22 -39.91
N GLN A 63 1.46 43.29 -40.72
CA GLN A 63 2.00 44.57 -40.24
C GLN A 63 0.93 45.53 -39.69
N SER A 64 -0.32 45.43 -40.13
CA SER A 64 -1.36 46.42 -39.80
C SER A 64 -1.96 46.22 -38.41
N TYR A 65 -1.96 44.99 -37.89
CA TYR A 65 -2.64 44.62 -36.63
C TYR A 65 -1.73 43.96 -35.60
N TRP A 66 -0.44 44.30 -35.59
CA TRP A 66 0.58 43.75 -34.69
C TRP A 66 0.14 43.70 -33.20
N HIS A 67 -0.54 44.74 -32.71
CA HIS A 67 -1.02 44.82 -31.33
C HIS A 67 -2.13 43.80 -31.00
N LEU A 68 -3.00 43.44 -31.95
CA LEU A 68 -3.99 42.37 -31.74
C LEU A 68 -3.32 40.98 -31.77
N GLN A 69 -2.24 40.81 -32.53
CA GLN A 69 -1.51 39.54 -32.61
C GLN A 69 -0.79 39.18 -31.30
N GLN A 70 -0.37 40.17 -30.50
CA GLN A 70 0.20 39.93 -29.17
C GLN A 70 -0.78 39.20 -28.23
N TRP A 71 -2.09 39.43 -28.37
CA TRP A 71 -3.11 38.73 -27.59
C TRP A 71 -3.24 37.26 -27.99
N TRP A 72 -3.03 36.90 -29.26
CA TRP A 72 -2.98 35.48 -29.67
C TRP A 72 -1.83 34.73 -29.00
N ILE A 73 -0.68 35.40 -28.83
CA ILE A 73 0.46 34.84 -28.09
C ILE A 73 0.09 34.63 -26.62
N LEU A 74 -0.56 35.60 -25.98
CA LEU A 74 -1.01 35.49 -24.59
C LEU A 74 -2.07 34.40 -24.41
N VAL A 75 -3.05 34.31 -25.31
CA VAL A 75 -4.09 33.27 -25.29
C VAL A 75 -3.46 31.89 -25.46
N ALA A 76 -2.59 31.71 -26.46
CA ALA A 76 -1.89 30.45 -26.67
C ALA A 76 -1.02 30.07 -25.45
N GLY A 77 -0.30 31.04 -24.88
CA GLY A 77 0.49 30.85 -23.66
C GLY A 77 -0.37 30.46 -22.44
N LEU A 78 -1.51 31.13 -22.24
CA LEU A 78 -2.45 30.81 -21.17
C LEU A 78 -3.08 29.42 -21.37
N SER A 79 -3.44 29.06 -22.60
CA SER A 79 -3.97 27.73 -22.93
C SER A 79 -2.93 26.63 -22.68
N LEU A 80 -1.68 26.85 -23.09
CA LEU A 80 -0.58 25.93 -22.81
C LEU A 80 -0.33 25.79 -21.31
N PHE A 81 -0.25 26.90 -20.58
CA PHE A 81 -0.05 26.89 -19.13
C PHE A 81 -1.23 26.25 -18.39
N SER A 82 -2.46 26.53 -18.80
CA SER A 82 -3.67 25.90 -18.24
C SER A 82 -3.67 24.39 -18.47
N SER A 83 -3.18 23.92 -19.63
CA SER A 83 -3.04 22.47 -19.87
C SER A 83 -2.05 21.81 -18.89
N ILE A 84 -0.96 22.50 -18.56
CA ILE A 84 0.03 22.03 -17.57
C ILE A 84 -0.58 22.01 -16.17
N LEU A 85 -1.34 23.05 -15.79
CA LEU A 85 -2.02 23.10 -14.50
C LEU A 85 -3.09 22.02 -14.37
N ILE A 86 -3.94 21.85 -15.38
CA ILE A 86 -4.93 20.76 -15.42
C ILE A 86 -4.19 19.44 -15.24
N PHE A 87 -3.19 19.17 -16.07
CA PHE A 87 -2.41 17.95 -15.96
C PHE A 87 -1.75 17.77 -14.59
N ALA A 88 -1.24 18.83 -13.95
CA ALA A 88 -0.61 18.76 -12.63
C ALA A 88 -1.63 18.50 -11.50
N PHE A 89 -2.82 19.09 -11.57
CA PHE A 89 -3.86 18.98 -10.54
C PHE A 89 -4.84 17.83 -10.76
N THR A 90 -4.90 17.25 -11.97
CA THR A 90 -5.76 16.09 -12.28
C THR A 90 -4.99 14.78 -12.36
N ARG A 91 -3.67 14.75 -12.06
CA ARG A 91 -2.98 13.46 -11.95
C ARG A 91 -3.61 12.67 -10.81
N PRO A 92 -4.15 11.47 -11.06
CA PRO A 92 -4.63 10.63 -9.98
C PRO A 92 -3.46 10.34 -9.04
N VAL A 93 -3.70 10.41 -7.73
CA VAL A 93 -2.74 9.93 -6.74
C VAL A 93 -2.66 8.43 -6.92
N THR A 94 -1.59 7.94 -7.54
CA THR A 94 -1.43 6.49 -7.71
C THR A 94 -1.21 5.86 -6.33
N PRO A 95 -1.77 4.68 -6.06
CA PRO A 95 -1.59 4.04 -4.76
C PRO A 95 -0.13 3.74 -4.43
N THR A 96 0.67 3.48 -5.47
CA THR A 96 2.13 3.36 -5.37
C THR A 96 2.77 4.61 -4.78
N LYS A 97 2.29 5.82 -5.11
CA LYS A 97 2.81 7.07 -4.57
C LYS A 97 2.50 7.21 -3.07
N ILE A 98 1.30 6.82 -2.64
CA ILE A 98 0.90 6.85 -1.23
C ILE A 98 1.78 5.91 -0.40
N GLU A 99 1.97 4.66 -0.86
CA GLU A 99 2.85 3.69 -0.16
C GLU A 99 4.31 4.17 -0.14
N THR A 100 4.77 4.78 -1.23
CA THR A 100 6.11 5.37 -1.35
C THR A 100 6.32 6.51 -0.37
N ASP A 101 5.38 7.46 -0.30
CA ASP A 101 5.45 8.62 0.61
C ASP A 101 5.32 8.18 2.08
N TYR A 102 4.46 7.21 2.37
CA TYR A 102 4.37 6.59 3.69
C TYR A 102 5.71 5.95 4.08
N LEU A 103 6.25 5.04 3.27
CA LEU A 103 7.52 4.34 3.55
C LEU A 103 8.67 5.33 3.73
N ARG A 104 8.73 6.37 2.90
CA ARG A 104 9.72 7.44 3.02
C ARG A 104 9.69 8.12 4.39
N SER A 105 8.50 8.34 4.92
CA SER A 105 8.31 8.99 6.23
C SER A 105 8.63 8.07 7.41
N VAL A 106 8.20 6.81 7.35
CA VAL A 106 8.29 5.89 8.50
C VAL A 106 9.60 5.08 8.51
N ASP A 107 10.28 4.99 7.38
CA ASP A 107 11.44 4.13 7.21
C ASP A 107 12.39 4.58 6.07
N PRO A 108 13.10 5.70 6.27
CA PRO A 108 13.95 6.29 5.25
C PRO A 108 15.12 5.39 4.83
N GLN A 109 15.58 4.49 5.71
CA GLN A 109 16.67 3.56 5.41
C GLN A 109 16.27 2.55 4.33
N ILE A 110 15.11 1.91 4.49
CA ILE A 110 14.62 0.95 3.49
C ILE A 110 14.18 1.67 2.23
N TYR A 111 13.57 2.85 2.36
CA TYR A 111 13.25 3.69 1.21
C TYR A 111 14.49 4.00 0.36
N ALA A 112 15.61 4.36 0.98
CA ALA A 112 16.87 4.62 0.29
C ALA A 112 17.47 3.35 -0.32
N LEU A 113 17.40 2.21 0.38
CA LEU A 113 17.88 0.91 -0.13
C LEU A 113 17.09 0.40 -1.33
N LEU A 114 15.83 0.81 -1.46
CA LEU A 114 14.97 0.47 -2.59
C LEU A 114 15.04 1.52 -3.71
N ASP A 115 15.90 2.53 -3.60
CA ASP A 115 15.97 3.66 -4.55
C ASP A 115 14.61 4.33 -4.79
N GLY A 116 13.77 4.38 -3.74
CA GLY A 116 12.41 4.92 -3.82
C GLY A 116 11.39 4.02 -4.54
N GLN A 117 11.74 2.78 -4.88
CA GLN A 117 10.82 1.79 -5.44
C GLN A 117 10.04 1.07 -4.34
N ILE A 118 8.82 0.63 -4.66
CA ILE A 118 8.00 -0.23 -3.82
C ILE A 118 7.99 -1.62 -4.44
N LEU A 119 8.36 -2.63 -3.65
CA LEU A 119 8.35 -4.02 -4.13
C LEU A 119 6.94 -4.59 -4.01
N ALA A 120 6.53 -5.35 -5.03
CA ALA A 120 5.29 -6.10 -5.04
C ALA A 120 5.51 -7.50 -4.41
N PRO A 121 4.54 -8.01 -3.64
CA PRO A 121 4.62 -9.36 -3.12
C PRO A 121 4.56 -10.41 -4.25
N PRO A 122 5.28 -11.54 -4.11
CA PRO A 122 5.14 -12.66 -5.03
C PRO A 122 3.73 -13.27 -4.93
N PRO A 123 3.28 -14.00 -5.96
CA PRO A 123 2.01 -14.72 -5.90
C PRO A 123 1.98 -15.70 -4.73
N GLU A 124 0.79 -15.90 -4.16
CA GLU A 124 0.58 -16.88 -3.11
C GLU A 124 0.86 -18.29 -3.64
N VAL A 125 1.44 -19.14 -2.78
CA VAL A 125 1.77 -20.51 -3.14
C VAL A 125 0.57 -21.41 -2.92
N GLU A 126 0.32 -22.28 -3.90
CA GLU A 126 -0.72 -23.30 -3.85
C GLU A 126 -0.64 -24.14 -2.56
N GLN A 127 -1.79 -24.32 -1.89
CA GLN A 127 -1.85 -25.00 -0.61
C GLN A 127 -1.37 -26.46 -0.69
N SER A 128 -1.62 -27.14 -1.81
CA SER A 128 -1.16 -28.51 -2.05
C SER A 128 0.37 -28.65 -1.97
N LEU A 129 1.11 -27.67 -2.47
CA LEU A 129 2.57 -27.67 -2.42
C LEU A 129 3.09 -27.56 -0.97
N ILE A 130 2.37 -26.85 -0.11
CA ILE A 130 2.70 -26.75 1.31
C ILE A 130 2.40 -28.07 2.03
N GLU A 131 1.26 -28.68 1.75
CA GLU A 131 0.88 -29.98 2.32
C GLU A 131 1.88 -31.07 1.92
N GLU A 132 2.28 -31.12 0.65
CA GLU A 132 3.35 -32.00 0.16
C GLU A 132 4.69 -31.73 0.87
N ALA A 133 5.04 -30.46 1.07
CA ALA A 133 6.27 -30.09 1.76
C ALA A 133 6.26 -30.59 3.21
N ILE A 134 5.14 -30.46 3.92
CA ILE A 134 4.99 -30.95 5.29
C ILE A 134 5.10 -32.48 5.35
N ILE A 135 4.47 -33.19 4.41
CA ILE A 135 4.59 -34.65 4.30
C ILE A 135 6.06 -35.04 4.04
N SER A 136 6.73 -34.36 3.11
CA SER A 136 8.14 -34.62 2.78
C SER A 136 9.07 -34.37 3.97
N ALA A 137 8.84 -33.30 4.73
CA ALA A 137 9.59 -33.00 5.94
C ALA A 137 9.48 -34.16 6.94
N ARG A 138 8.26 -34.60 7.25
CA ARG A 138 8.00 -35.76 8.14
C ARG A 138 8.74 -37.02 7.72
N HIS A 139 8.79 -37.32 6.43
CA HIS A 139 9.54 -38.48 5.93
C HIS A 139 11.05 -38.35 6.16
N ILE A 140 11.63 -37.16 5.95
CA ILE A 140 13.05 -36.89 6.23
C ILE A 140 13.33 -37.12 7.72
N GLU A 141 12.45 -36.62 8.59
CA GLU A 141 12.55 -36.81 10.04
C GLU A 141 12.57 -38.29 10.45
N ALA A 142 11.58 -39.05 9.97
CA ALA A 142 11.46 -40.47 10.27
C ALA A 142 12.65 -41.28 9.75
N SER A 143 13.20 -40.91 8.59
CA SER A 143 14.35 -41.57 7.98
C SER A 143 15.66 -41.33 8.75
N GLN A 144 15.81 -40.20 9.42
CA GLN A 144 16.97 -39.93 10.29
C GLN A 144 16.82 -40.63 11.65
N PHE A 145 15.59 -40.78 12.16
CA PHE A 145 15.31 -41.47 13.42
C PHE A 145 15.59 -42.98 13.36
N SER A 146 15.48 -43.61 12.19
CA SER A 146 15.78 -45.05 12.02
C SER A 146 17.28 -45.36 12.02
N VAL A 147 18.15 -44.37 11.77
CA VAL A 147 19.63 -44.52 11.81
C VAL A 147 20.20 -44.21 13.20
N GLN A 148 19.51 -43.39 13.99
CA GLN A 148 19.97 -42.89 15.30
C GLN A 148 19.32 -43.59 16.52
N ALA A 149 18.81 -44.82 16.37
CA ALA A 149 18.21 -45.58 17.47
C ALA A 149 19.26 -46.21 18.41
N LYS A 150 20.15 -45.38 18.98
CA LYS A 150 20.78 -45.62 20.28
C LYS A 150 20.85 -44.25 20.96
N THR A 151 20.14 -44.12 22.09
CA THR A 151 20.11 -42.97 23.01
C THR A 151 19.43 -41.68 22.54
N PHE A 152 18.08 -41.64 22.48
CA PHE A 152 17.29 -40.51 23.03
C PHE A 152 15.77 -40.82 23.09
N ASN A 153 15.05 -40.18 24.03
CA ASN A 153 13.63 -40.39 24.31
C ASN A 153 12.72 -40.01 23.12
N SER A 154 12.05 -41.02 22.54
CA SER A 154 11.28 -40.96 21.28
C SER A 154 9.89 -40.29 21.35
N ASN A 155 9.40 -39.97 22.56
CA ASN A 155 8.01 -39.54 22.75
C ASN A 155 7.81 -38.01 22.77
N ILE A 156 8.89 -37.22 22.76
CA ILE A 156 8.82 -35.75 22.95
C ILE A 156 8.97 -34.98 21.62
N GLU A 157 9.76 -35.47 20.65
CA GLU A 157 9.89 -34.84 19.32
C GLU A 157 8.74 -35.20 18.35
N SER A 158 8.19 -36.41 18.45
CA SER A 158 7.09 -36.85 17.56
C SER A 158 5.80 -36.05 17.74
N LEU A 159 5.56 -35.50 18.94
CA LEU A 159 4.38 -34.68 19.26
C LEU A 159 4.50 -33.24 18.73
N ALA A 160 5.67 -32.61 18.82
CA ALA A 160 5.93 -31.28 18.24
C ALA A 160 5.71 -31.28 16.71
N THR A 161 6.06 -32.38 16.07
CA THR A 161 6.00 -32.59 14.60
C THR A 161 4.58 -32.88 14.09
N SER A 162 3.71 -33.44 14.93
CA SER A 162 2.29 -33.63 14.59
C SER A 162 1.55 -32.28 14.49
N HIS A 163 1.93 -31.30 15.34
CA HIS A 163 1.27 -30.00 15.42
C HIS A 163 1.73 -28.96 14.39
N LEU A 164 2.98 -29.05 13.88
CA LEU A 164 3.45 -28.27 12.71
C LEU A 164 2.52 -28.39 11.49
N HIS A 165 1.84 -29.53 11.34
CA HIS A 165 0.96 -29.83 10.20
C HIS A 165 -0.41 -29.18 10.28
N GLY A 166 -1.03 -29.13 11.47
CA GLY A 166 -2.30 -28.42 11.65
C GLY A 166 -2.10 -26.90 11.64
N ASP A 167 -0.97 -26.44 12.15
CA ASP A 167 -0.68 -25.02 12.30
C ASP A 167 -0.48 -24.33 10.95
N LEU A 168 0.40 -24.88 10.09
CA LEU A 168 0.69 -24.32 8.77
C LEU A 168 -0.52 -24.35 7.83
N VAL A 169 -1.39 -25.35 7.90
CA VAL A 169 -2.61 -25.40 7.06
C VAL A 169 -3.52 -24.20 7.35
N SER A 170 -3.63 -23.80 8.62
CA SER A 170 -4.42 -22.65 9.06
C SER A 170 -3.71 -21.29 8.97
N ALA A 171 -2.50 -21.25 8.39
CA ALA A 171 -1.67 -20.05 8.35
C ALA A 171 -2.21 -18.96 7.41
N ASP A 172 -2.18 -17.70 7.87
CA ASP A 172 -2.51 -16.54 7.05
C ASP A 172 -1.27 -16.13 6.22
N ARG A 173 -1.32 -16.43 4.93
CA ARG A 173 -0.26 -16.15 3.95
C ARG A 173 -0.45 -14.81 3.25
N LYS A 174 -1.41 -14.00 3.71
CA LYS A 174 -1.79 -12.79 3.01
C LYS A 174 -0.92 -11.61 3.46
N TRP A 175 -0.28 -10.99 2.49
CA TRP A 175 0.61 -9.85 2.71
C TRP A 175 -0.09 -8.58 3.21
N HIS A 176 -1.42 -8.48 3.06
CA HIS A 176 -2.17 -7.25 3.37
C HIS A 176 -2.31 -6.96 4.87
N LYS A 177 -2.07 -7.95 5.75
CA LYS A 177 -2.03 -7.74 7.22
C LYS A 177 -0.62 -7.51 7.76
N MET A 178 0.38 -7.46 6.87
CA MET A 178 1.76 -7.22 7.25
C MET A 178 2.03 -5.71 7.25
N ASN A 179 2.65 -5.23 8.32
CA ASN A 179 3.02 -3.83 8.43
C ASN A 179 3.94 -3.42 7.26
N PRO A 180 3.71 -2.28 6.58
CA PRO A 180 4.47 -1.91 5.38
C PRO A 180 5.98 -1.84 5.60
N ARG A 181 6.43 -1.44 6.80
CA ARG A 181 7.85 -1.38 7.16
C ARG A 181 8.49 -2.76 7.20
N TYR A 182 7.75 -3.76 7.70
CA TYR A 182 8.20 -5.13 7.70
C TYR A 182 8.06 -5.77 6.32
N LYS A 183 6.93 -5.53 5.64
CA LYS A 183 6.64 -5.99 4.27
C LYS A 183 7.77 -5.66 3.31
N GLN A 184 8.16 -4.39 3.22
CA GLN A 184 9.19 -3.94 2.27
C GLN A 184 10.58 -4.45 2.63
N ARG A 185 10.91 -4.59 3.92
CA ARG A 185 12.14 -5.29 4.35
C ARG A 185 12.16 -6.74 3.88
N LEU A 186 11.09 -7.48 4.13
CA LEU A 186 11.01 -8.89 3.76
C LEU A 186 11.07 -9.07 2.24
N LEU A 187 10.40 -8.21 1.47
CA LEU A 187 10.47 -8.24 0.01
C LEU A 187 11.88 -7.92 -0.52
N MET A 188 12.63 -7.04 0.17
CA MET A 188 14.03 -6.81 -0.16
C MET A 188 14.88 -8.06 0.11
N VAL A 189 14.60 -8.79 1.20
CA VAL A 189 15.24 -10.09 1.46
C VAL A 189 14.94 -11.09 0.34
N PHE A 190 13.68 -11.21 -0.08
CA PHE A 190 13.28 -12.10 -1.19
C PHE A 190 14.03 -11.75 -2.48
N LYS A 191 14.11 -10.45 -2.81
CA LYS A 191 14.84 -9.96 -3.98
C LYS A 191 16.33 -10.33 -3.91
N ILE A 192 16.99 -10.07 -2.77
CA ILE A 192 18.42 -10.38 -2.59
C ILE A 192 18.66 -11.90 -2.66
N MET A 193 17.82 -12.70 -2.00
CA MET A 193 17.94 -14.16 -1.98
C MET A 193 17.82 -14.77 -3.38
N GLN A 194 16.85 -14.30 -4.16
CA GLN A 194 16.68 -14.71 -5.54
C GLN A 194 17.87 -14.28 -6.41
N GLN A 195 18.24 -12.99 -6.36
CA GLN A 195 19.22 -12.42 -7.28
C GLN A 195 20.67 -12.85 -7.00
N ARG A 196 21.04 -13.04 -5.72
CA ARG A 196 22.43 -13.36 -5.34
C ARG A 196 22.67 -14.84 -5.14
N TYR A 197 21.66 -15.58 -4.68
CA TYR A 197 21.83 -16.97 -4.25
C TYR A 197 20.93 -17.95 -5.00
N GLY A 198 20.01 -17.47 -5.84
CA GLY A 198 19.10 -18.32 -6.61
C GLY A 198 18.07 -19.06 -5.75
N TYR A 199 17.78 -18.58 -4.54
CA TYR A 199 16.77 -19.16 -3.66
C TYR A 199 15.43 -18.46 -3.87
N GLU A 200 14.47 -19.20 -4.44
CA GLU A 200 13.07 -18.78 -4.52
C GLU A 200 12.43 -18.94 -3.13
N MET A 201 11.97 -17.84 -2.55
CA MET A 201 11.37 -17.81 -1.21
C MET A 201 9.85 -17.88 -1.25
N VAL A 202 9.27 -18.50 -0.24
CA VAL A 202 7.83 -18.68 -0.06
C VAL A 202 7.42 -18.18 1.32
N LEU A 203 6.34 -17.40 1.38
CA LEU A 203 5.71 -17.01 2.64
C LEU A 203 4.85 -18.17 3.18
N LEU A 204 5.20 -18.72 4.34
CA LEU A 204 4.40 -19.73 5.02
C LEU A 204 3.34 -19.09 5.92
N GLU A 205 3.73 -18.03 6.65
CA GLU A 205 2.84 -17.31 7.54
C GLU A 205 3.30 -15.87 7.73
N GLY A 206 2.40 -14.90 7.56
CA GLY A 206 2.64 -13.49 7.90
C GLY A 206 1.93 -13.13 9.20
N TYR A 207 0.60 -13.07 9.16
CA TYR A 207 -0.22 -12.70 10.33
C TYR A 207 -0.69 -13.94 11.11
N ARG A 208 -0.70 -13.83 12.43
CA ARG A 208 -1.26 -14.86 13.32
C ARG A 208 -2.20 -14.21 14.33
N SER A 209 -3.43 -14.71 14.42
CA SER A 209 -4.41 -14.14 15.35
C SER A 209 -4.03 -14.41 16.82
N PRO A 210 -4.46 -13.56 17.77
CA PRO A 210 -4.28 -13.80 19.20
C PRO A 210 -4.86 -15.14 19.68
N GLU A 211 -6.01 -15.53 19.15
CA GLU A 211 -6.71 -16.77 19.49
C GLU A 211 -5.90 -17.98 19.05
N ARG A 212 -5.40 -17.97 17.80
CA ARG A 212 -4.53 -19.04 17.30
C ARG A 212 -3.21 -19.09 18.08
N GLN A 213 -2.61 -17.94 18.39
CA GLN A 213 -1.40 -17.91 19.22
C GLN A 213 -1.64 -18.51 20.61
N ASN A 214 -2.79 -18.24 21.24
CA ASN A 214 -3.15 -18.84 22.52
C ASN A 214 -3.34 -20.36 22.41
N ALA A 215 -3.91 -20.86 21.31
CA ALA A 215 -4.01 -22.29 21.05
C ALA A 215 -2.62 -22.93 20.93
N LEU A 216 -1.68 -22.29 20.24
CA LEU A 216 -0.29 -22.77 20.10
C LEU A 216 0.49 -22.72 21.41
N ALA A 217 0.24 -21.70 22.25
CA ALA A 217 0.87 -21.58 23.57
C ALA A 217 0.53 -22.73 24.53
N GLY A 218 -0.47 -23.57 24.19
CA GLY A 218 -0.71 -24.84 24.87
C GLY A 218 0.44 -25.85 24.74
N ASN A 219 1.35 -25.65 23.77
CA ASN A 219 2.55 -26.44 23.59
C ASN A 219 3.81 -25.57 23.67
N SER A 220 4.52 -25.67 24.80
CA SER A 220 5.72 -24.88 25.11
C SER A 220 6.94 -25.20 24.23
N HIS A 221 6.90 -26.27 23.45
CA HIS A 221 7.93 -26.60 22.45
C HIS A 221 7.77 -25.81 21.15
N ILE A 222 6.55 -25.38 20.83
CA ILE A 222 6.26 -24.57 19.63
C ILE A 222 6.48 -23.10 19.96
N THR A 223 5.83 -22.62 21.02
CA THR A 223 5.94 -21.22 21.41
C THR A 223 5.67 -21.05 22.89
N ARG A 224 6.39 -20.10 23.50
CA ARG A 224 6.13 -19.65 24.88
C ARG A 224 5.33 -18.35 24.90
N ALA A 225 5.06 -17.77 23.73
CA ALA A 225 4.35 -16.50 23.60
C ALA A 225 2.85 -16.71 23.61
N LYS A 226 2.14 -15.97 24.45
CA LYS A 226 0.68 -15.87 24.46
C LYS A 226 0.18 -14.83 23.45
N GLY A 227 -1.14 -14.62 23.42
CA GLY A 227 -1.81 -13.50 22.78
C GLY A 227 -1.05 -12.18 22.96
N PHE A 228 -0.80 -11.48 21.85
CA PHE A 228 -0.05 -10.21 21.75
C PHE A 228 1.40 -10.24 22.23
N GLN A 229 2.02 -11.41 22.41
CA GLN A 229 3.43 -11.53 22.77
C GLN A 229 4.32 -11.86 21.56
N SER A 230 3.73 -12.32 20.45
CA SER A 230 4.40 -12.64 19.19
C SER A 230 4.30 -11.49 18.19
N TYR A 231 5.34 -11.25 17.40
CA TYR A 231 5.35 -10.18 16.39
C TYR A 231 4.41 -10.46 15.20
N HIS A 232 4.01 -11.71 14.96
CA HIS A 232 3.02 -12.06 13.93
C HIS A 232 1.67 -11.36 14.15
N GLN A 233 1.31 -11.13 15.41
CA GLN A 233 0.04 -10.47 15.78
C GLN A 233 0.04 -8.97 15.46
N PHE A 234 1.23 -8.40 15.25
CA PHE A 234 1.41 -6.99 14.90
C PHE A 234 1.72 -6.80 13.41
N GLY A 235 1.69 -7.88 12.61
CA GLY A 235 2.13 -7.86 11.21
C GLY A 235 3.62 -7.57 11.05
N LEU A 236 4.43 -7.87 12.08
CA LEU A 236 5.86 -7.54 12.15
C LEU A 236 6.77 -8.78 12.11
N ALA A 237 6.23 -9.95 11.81
CA ALA A 237 7.00 -11.18 11.63
C ALA A 237 6.46 -12.01 10.47
N ALA A 238 7.30 -12.93 9.99
CA ALA A 238 6.91 -13.92 9.02
C ALA A 238 7.77 -15.18 9.15
N ASP A 239 7.13 -16.29 8.80
CA ASP A 239 7.77 -17.59 8.64
C ASP A 239 7.86 -17.87 7.14
N ILE A 240 9.04 -18.26 6.67
CA ILE A 240 9.32 -18.51 5.25
C ILE A 240 9.82 -19.92 5.02
N ALA A 241 9.75 -20.35 3.77
CA ALA A 241 10.39 -21.54 3.24
C ALA A 241 11.03 -21.25 1.88
N PHE A 242 11.61 -22.27 1.26
CA PHE A 242 12.19 -22.18 -0.08
C PHE A 242 11.43 -23.06 -1.06
N LYS A 243 11.48 -22.67 -2.33
CA LYS A 243 10.99 -23.47 -3.44
C LYS A 243 12.16 -23.94 -4.30
N ARG A 244 12.16 -25.23 -4.63
CA ARG A 244 13.16 -25.88 -5.48
C ARG A 244 12.45 -26.80 -6.44
N ASN A 245 12.65 -26.60 -7.74
CA ASN A 245 12.06 -27.42 -8.80
C ASN A 245 10.53 -27.53 -8.69
N GLY A 246 9.86 -26.41 -8.39
CA GLY A 246 8.40 -26.37 -8.23
C GLY A 246 7.88 -26.87 -6.88
N LYS A 247 8.72 -27.46 -6.02
CA LYS A 247 8.32 -28.00 -4.72
C LYS A 247 8.77 -27.09 -3.58
N VAL A 248 7.93 -26.94 -2.57
CA VAL A 248 8.30 -26.24 -1.33
C VAL A 248 9.13 -27.18 -0.45
N VAL A 249 10.21 -26.67 0.13
CA VAL A 249 11.10 -27.38 1.04
C VAL A 249 11.17 -26.57 2.33
N ILE A 250 10.63 -27.14 3.40
CA ILE A 250 10.48 -26.45 4.70
C ILE A 250 11.54 -26.93 5.70
N SER A 251 11.85 -28.23 5.73
CA SER A 251 12.71 -28.79 6.78
C SER A 251 14.16 -28.37 6.62
N GLU A 252 14.72 -27.83 7.70
CA GLU A 252 16.15 -27.56 7.87
C GLU A 252 17.01 -28.83 7.94
N ARG A 253 16.39 -30.03 8.00
CA ARG A 253 17.10 -31.31 7.86
C ARG A 253 17.50 -31.60 6.41
N ASP A 254 16.90 -30.91 5.43
CA ASP A 254 17.44 -30.87 4.07
C ASP A 254 18.67 -29.92 4.04
N PRO A 255 19.88 -30.40 3.69
CA PRO A 255 21.10 -29.59 3.73
C PRO A 255 21.06 -28.34 2.84
N TRP A 256 20.35 -28.41 1.71
CA TRP A 256 20.18 -27.26 0.81
C TRP A 256 19.24 -26.22 1.41
N ALA A 257 18.16 -26.65 2.07
CA ALA A 257 17.25 -25.76 2.76
C ALA A 257 17.93 -25.11 3.98
N MET A 258 18.69 -25.87 4.77
CA MET A 258 19.51 -25.32 5.87
C MET A 258 20.48 -24.25 5.40
N GLN A 259 21.16 -24.47 4.28
CA GLN A 259 22.04 -23.45 3.71
C GLN A 259 21.24 -22.22 3.28
N GLY A 260 20.06 -22.41 2.69
CA GLY A 260 19.12 -21.34 2.39
C GLY A 260 18.75 -20.53 3.62
N TYR A 261 18.42 -21.18 4.74
CA TYR A 261 18.06 -20.51 5.99
C TYR A 261 19.23 -19.71 6.58
N ARG A 262 20.47 -20.20 6.49
CA ARG A 262 21.66 -19.45 6.95
C ARG A 262 21.89 -18.18 6.13
N LEU A 263 21.75 -18.28 4.80
CA LEU A 263 21.84 -17.14 3.89
C LEU A 263 20.70 -16.15 4.16
N TYR A 264 19.47 -16.65 4.27
CA TYR A 264 18.28 -15.87 4.63
C TYR A 264 18.49 -15.09 5.92
N GLY A 265 18.98 -15.74 6.98
CA GLY A 265 19.27 -15.08 8.25
C GLY A 265 20.25 -13.91 8.11
N THR A 266 21.35 -14.14 7.40
CA THR A 266 22.37 -13.10 7.14
C THR A 266 21.78 -11.92 6.35
N VAL A 267 20.95 -12.20 5.34
CA VAL A 267 20.30 -11.16 4.52
C VAL A 267 19.23 -10.41 5.32
N ALA A 268 18.42 -11.11 6.11
CA ALA A 268 17.41 -10.52 6.98
C ALA A 268 18.04 -9.57 8.00
N GLU A 269 19.13 -9.99 8.66
CA GLU A 269 19.91 -9.16 9.57
C GLU A 269 20.45 -7.91 8.87
N SER A 270 20.91 -8.01 7.62
CA SER A 270 21.46 -6.88 6.86
C SER A 270 20.45 -5.77 6.54
N VAL A 271 19.15 -6.07 6.57
CA VAL A 271 18.06 -5.09 6.38
C VAL A 271 17.36 -4.71 7.70
N GLY A 272 17.98 -5.04 8.83
CA GLY A 272 17.52 -4.66 10.16
C GLY A 272 16.41 -5.54 10.75
N LEU A 273 16.24 -6.76 10.22
CA LEU A 273 15.36 -7.77 10.84
C LEU A 273 16.14 -8.59 11.88
N THR A 274 15.41 -9.14 12.85
CA THR A 274 15.94 -10.17 13.74
C THR A 274 15.59 -11.53 13.17
N TRP A 275 16.56 -12.44 13.11
CA TRP A 275 16.37 -13.79 12.59
C TRP A 275 16.23 -14.81 13.72
N GLY A 276 15.24 -15.70 13.62
CA GLY A 276 14.94 -16.72 14.64
C GLY A 276 16.03 -17.78 14.81
N GLY A 277 16.86 -18.01 13.79
CA GLY A 277 18.01 -18.93 13.88
C GLY A 277 19.08 -18.48 14.88
N ARG A 278 19.08 -17.21 15.29
CA ARG A 278 19.97 -16.69 16.35
C ARG A 278 19.46 -16.92 17.77
N TRP A 279 18.21 -17.36 17.95
CA TRP A 279 17.65 -17.50 19.28
C TRP A 279 18.38 -18.60 20.07
N THR A 280 18.54 -18.38 21.38
CA THR A 280 19.25 -19.32 22.25
C THR A 280 18.41 -20.55 22.61
N SER A 281 17.09 -20.48 22.41
CA SER A 281 16.17 -21.59 22.62
C SER A 281 15.04 -21.52 21.61
N ILE A 282 14.55 -22.67 21.14
CA ILE A 282 13.52 -22.78 20.10
C ILE A 282 13.98 -22.04 18.84
N GLN A 283 15.10 -22.46 18.27
CA GLN A 283 15.61 -21.85 17.04
C GLN A 283 14.60 -22.06 15.92
N ASP A 284 14.14 -20.95 15.34
CA ASP A 284 13.24 -20.97 14.20
C ASP A 284 13.95 -20.36 13.00
N TYR A 285 14.42 -21.23 12.10
CA TYR A 285 15.25 -20.84 10.98
C TYR A 285 14.46 -20.14 9.86
N GLY A 286 13.16 -20.39 9.75
CA GLY A 286 12.27 -19.72 8.80
C GLY A 286 11.77 -18.37 9.32
N HIS A 287 11.86 -18.12 10.62
CA HIS A 287 11.31 -16.92 11.22
C HIS A 287 12.20 -15.67 11.06
N SER A 288 11.58 -14.55 10.72
CA SER A 288 12.15 -13.22 11.02
C SER A 288 11.11 -12.27 11.60
N GLU A 289 11.60 -11.32 12.40
CA GLU A 289 10.77 -10.30 13.04
C GLU A 289 11.43 -8.92 12.96
N TYR A 290 10.61 -7.88 12.77
CA TYR A 290 11.04 -6.49 12.92
C TYR A 290 10.76 -6.00 14.34
N ARG A 291 11.83 -5.84 15.13
CA ARG A 291 11.78 -5.28 16.48
C ARG A 291 11.65 -3.75 16.42
N MET A 292 10.46 -3.30 16.06
CA MET A 292 10.14 -1.87 15.94
C MET A 292 10.47 -1.14 17.26
N PRO A 293 11.32 -0.09 17.22
CA PRO A 293 11.64 0.71 18.40
C PRO A 293 10.39 1.32 19.03
N GLY A 294 10.27 1.21 20.36
CA GLY A 294 9.14 1.78 21.11
C GLY A 294 7.82 1.00 21.00
N LEU A 295 7.80 -0.17 20.36
CA LEU A 295 6.60 -0.98 20.24
C LEU A 295 6.04 -1.38 21.63
N LYS A 296 4.78 -1.01 21.88
CA LYS A 296 4.02 -1.51 23.03
C LYS A 296 3.20 -2.72 22.59
N LYS A 297 3.50 -3.89 23.14
CA LYS A 297 2.80 -5.15 22.82
C LYS A 297 1.41 -5.21 23.46
N THR A 298 0.45 -4.47 22.90
CA THR A 298 -0.97 -4.41 23.33
C THR A 298 -1.92 -4.73 22.18
N ALA A 299 -3.15 -5.11 22.50
CA ALA A 299 -4.19 -5.37 21.49
C ALA A 299 -4.47 -4.16 20.59
N ALA A 300 -4.60 -2.96 21.20
CA ALA A 300 -4.82 -1.72 20.46
C ALA A 300 -3.67 -1.41 19.48
N MET A 301 -2.42 -1.69 19.86
CA MET A 301 -1.28 -1.50 18.97
C MET A 301 -1.27 -2.52 17.82
N ALA A 302 -1.64 -3.78 18.09
CA ALA A 302 -1.76 -4.80 17.05
C ALA A 302 -2.84 -4.42 16.03
N GLU A 303 -4.00 -3.98 16.49
CA GLU A 303 -5.10 -3.49 15.65
C GLU A 303 -4.66 -2.29 14.81
N GLN A 304 -4.02 -1.29 15.42
CA GLN A 304 -3.53 -0.12 14.69
C GLN A 304 -2.55 -0.51 13.57
N LEU A 305 -1.52 -1.31 13.86
CA LEU A 305 -0.49 -1.66 12.88
C LEU A 305 -1.01 -2.53 11.73
N THR A 306 -1.99 -3.38 12.02
CA THR A 306 -2.62 -4.24 10.99
C THR A 306 -3.67 -3.49 10.19
N ALA A 307 -4.42 -2.56 10.80
CA ALA A 307 -5.37 -1.69 10.14
C ALA A 307 -4.69 -0.69 9.18
N ASP A 308 -3.57 -0.08 9.59
CA ASP A 308 -2.76 0.79 8.71
C ASP A 308 -2.36 0.05 7.42
N SER A 309 -2.07 -1.24 7.53
CA SER A 309 -1.69 -2.11 6.40
C SER A 309 -2.88 -2.37 5.47
N GLN A 310 -4.06 -2.61 6.04
CA GLN A 310 -5.30 -2.82 5.28
C GLN A 310 -5.79 -1.55 4.60
N LEU A 311 -5.71 -0.39 5.28
CA LEU A 311 -6.07 0.89 4.68
C LEU A 311 -5.19 1.21 3.47
N LEU A 312 -3.88 0.99 3.59
CA LEU A 312 -2.96 1.08 2.46
C LEU A 312 -3.37 0.12 1.34
N ALA A 313 -3.69 -1.14 1.66
CA ALA A 313 -4.10 -2.13 0.66
C ALA A 313 -5.42 -1.79 -0.05
N ASN A 314 -6.41 -1.27 0.68
CA ASN A 314 -7.71 -0.90 0.11
C ASN A 314 -7.58 0.32 -0.82
N HIS A 315 -6.76 1.30 -0.44
CA HIS A 315 -6.41 2.41 -1.35
C HIS A 315 -5.69 1.93 -2.62
N LEU A 316 -4.99 0.78 -2.60
CA LEU A 316 -4.48 0.16 -3.83
C LEU A 316 -5.63 -0.36 -4.70
N HIS A 317 -6.60 -1.07 -4.12
CA HIS A 317 -7.69 -1.70 -4.87
C HIS A 317 -8.60 -0.68 -5.58
N ASP A 318 -9.00 0.38 -4.87
CA ASP A 318 -9.93 1.40 -5.40
C ASP A 318 -9.36 2.24 -6.55
N ALA A 319 -8.05 2.20 -6.80
CA ALA A 319 -7.43 2.92 -7.91
C ALA A 319 -7.11 2.04 -9.13
N PHE A 320 -7.36 0.73 -9.03
CA PHE A 320 -7.24 -0.22 -10.13
C PHE A 320 -8.61 -0.69 -10.69
N GLU A 321 -9.72 -0.22 -10.12
CA GLU A 321 -11.07 -0.26 -10.71
C GLU A 321 -11.41 1.05 -11.45
#